data_AF-A0A392MGG0-F1
#
_entry.id   AF-A0A392MGG0-F1
#
_cell.length_a   1.000
_cell.length_b   1.000
_cell.length_c   1.000
_cell.angle_alpha   90.00
_cell.angle_beta   90.00
_cell.angle_gamma   90.00
#
_symmetry.space_group_name_H-M   'P 1'
#
loop_
_entity.id
_entity.type
_entity.pdbx_description
1 polymer ?
#
loop_
_entity_poly.entity_id
_entity_poly.type
_entity_poly.pdbx_seq_one_letter_code
_entity_poly.pdbx_strand_id
1 'polypeptide(L)' 'MGISKTEVNLKRLLAAAPQQQNQAKLVHYVATLREQLEQLAEEKTPEGLPRISKATLNDYSEKIEAIASKLVHVVCIC' A
#
# COMPACT_ATOMS: atom_id res chain seq x y z
N MET A 1 -5.02 11.13 18.56
CA MET A 1 -5.82 11.03 17.32
C MET A 1 -5.76 9.61 16.81
N GLY A 2 -6.87 9.02 16.36
CA GLY A 2 -6.91 7.64 15.87
C GLY A 2 -6.34 7.47 14.46
N ILE A 3 -6.18 6.22 14.03
CA ILE A 3 -5.76 5.80 12.67
C ILE A 3 -6.70 6.43 11.62
N SER A 4 -6.16 6.98 10.53
CA SER A 4 -6.98 7.60 9.47
C SER A 4 -7.70 6.56 8.63
N LYS A 5 -8.75 6.97 7.92
CA LYS A 5 -9.47 6.08 6.99
C LYS A 5 -8.53 5.50 5.92
N THR A 6 -7.63 6.34 5.40
CA THR A 6 -6.61 5.95 4.40
C THR A 6 -5.69 4.87 4.97
N GLU A 7 -5.15 5.07 6.18
CA GLU A 7 -4.28 4.08 6.82
C GLU A 7 -5.03 2.76 7.14
N VAL A 8 -6.29 2.84 7.58
CA VAL A 8 -7.14 1.65 7.79
C VAL A 8 -7.33 0.88 6.48
N ASN A 9 -7.64 1.57 5.39
CA ASN A 9 -7.84 0.94 4.09
C ASN A 9 -6.55 0.31 3.56
N LEU A 10 -5.42 1.00 3.71
CA LEU A 10 -4.10 0.53 3.30
C LEU A 10 -3.76 -0.78 4.02
N LYS A 11 -3.92 -0.80 5.35
CA LYS A 11 -3.67 -1.99 6.18
C LYS A 11 -4.55 -3.18 5.78
N ARG A 12 -5.84 -2.94 5.51
CA ARG A 12 -6.76 -4.00 5.06
C ARG A 12 -6.34 -4.55 3.71
N LEU A 13 -5.95 -3.69 2.78
CA LEU A 13 -5.54 -4.10 1.44
C LEU A 13 -4.19 -4.84 1.46
N LEU A 14 -3.24 -4.40 2.30
CA LEU A 14 -1.97 -5.09 2.54
C LEU A 14 -2.18 -6.52 3.08
N ALA A 15 -3.19 -6.72 3.93
CA ALA A 15 -3.53 -8.05 4.44
C ALA A 15 -4.22 -8.93 3.38
N ALA A 16 -5.07 -8.34 2.55
CA ALA A 16 -5.84 -9.06 1.54
C ALA A 16 -5.04 -9.41 0.28
N ALA A 17 -4.13 -8.54 -0.15
CA ALA A 17 -3.42 -8.69 -1.43
C ALA A 17 -2.59 -9.99 -1.54
N PRO A 18 -1.84 -10.45 -0.51
CA PRO A 18 -1.12 -11.72 -0.57
C PRO A 18 -2.02 -12.95 -0.75
N GLN A 19 -3.30 -12.85 -0.43
CA GLN A 19 -4.29 -13.94 -0.54
C GLN A 19 -5.02 -13.95 -1.90
N GLN A 20 -4.82 -12.91 -2.72
CA GLN A 20 -5.50 -12.79 -4.01
C GLN A 20 -4.88 -13.73 -5.05
N GLN A 21 -5.70 -14.61 -5.62
CA GLN A 21 -5.28 -15.55 -6.67
C GLN A 21 -5.47 -14.99 -8.09
N ASN A 22 -6.38 -14.03 -8.26
CA ASN A 22 -6.62 -13.41 -9.56
C ASN A 22 -5.55 -12.34 -9.83
N GLN A 23 -4.69 -12.60 -10.82
CA GLN A 23 -3.58 -11.71 -11.19
C GLN A 23 -4.03 -10.30 -11.59
N ALA A 24 -5.09 -10.17 -12.39
CA ALA A 24 -5.61 -8.86 -12.77
C ALA A 24 -6.10 -8.06 -11.54
N LYS A 25 -6.79 -8.72 -10.61
CA LYS A 25 -7.18 -8.09 -9.33
C LYS A 25 -5.96 -7.71 -8.48
N LEU A 26 -4.91 -8.53 -8.49
CA LEU A 26 -3.69 -8.23 -7.74
C LEU A 26 -2.95 -7.01 -8.32
N VAL A 27 -2.90 -6.86 -9.66
CA VAL A 27 -2.39 -5.64 -10.32
C VAL A 27 -3.16 -4.41 -9.83
N HIS A 28 -4.50 -4.48 -9.83
CA HIS A 28 -5.32 -3.37 -9.32
C HIS A 28 -5.06 -3.08 -7.85
N TYR A 29 -4.91 -4.11 -7.01
CA TYR A 29 -4.59 -3.92 -5.59
C TYR A 29 -3.24 -3.24 -5.38
N VAL A 30 -2.21 -3.61 -6.13
CA VAL A 30 -0.89 -2.95 -6.06
C VAL A 30 -0.99 -1.47 -6.47
N ALA A 31 -1.74 -1.16 -7.53
CA ALA A 31 -1.97 0.23 -7.93
C ALA A 31 -2.67 1.04 -6.83
N THR A 32 -3.76 0.51 -6.26
CA THR A 32 -4.48 1.16 -5.16
C THR A 32 -3.64 1.30 -3.89
N LEU A 33 -2.79 0.31 -3.58
CA LEU A 33 -1.87 0.39 -2.44
C LEU A 33 -0.88 1.56 -2.59
N ARG A 34 -0.32 1.77 -3.79
CA ARG A 34 0.61 2.87 -4.07
C ARG A 34 -0.09 4.23 -3.95
N GLU A 35 -1.28 4.37 -4.52
CA GLU A 35 -2.09 5.58 -4.42
C GLU A 35 -2.44 5.92 -2.95
N GLN A 36 -2.86 4.93 -2.15
CA GLN A 36 -3.17 5.17 -0.74
C GLN A 36 -1.93 5.50 0.09
N LEU A 37 -0.75 4.97 -0.27
CA LEU A 37 0.50 5.33 0.38
C LEU A 37 0.88 6.79 0.10
N GLU A 38 0.71 7.25 -1.13
CA GLU A 38 0.91 8.66 -1.51
C GLU A 38 -0.04 9.58 -0.73
N GLN A 39 -1.33 9.26 -0.70
CA GLN A 39 -2.32 10.02 0.08
C GLN A 39 -1.96 10.05 1.57
N LEU A 40 -1.55 8.92 2.15
CA LEU A 40 -1.16 8.84 3.55
C LEU A 40 0.09 9.67 3.86
N ALA A 41 1.02 9.81 2.90
CA ALA A 41 2.21 10.64 3.05
C ALA A 41 1.88 12.15 3.06
N GLU A 42 0.79 12.55 2.41
CA GLU A 42 0.29 13.94 2.40
C GLU A 42 -0.56 14.28 3.62
N GLU A 43 -1.12 13.27 4.31
CA GLU A 43 -1.94 13.49 5.50
C GLU A 43 -1.16 14.17 6.62
N LYS A 44 -1.70 15.30 7.07
CA LYS A 44 -1.20 16.07 8.20
C LYS A 44 -2.19 16.05 9.36
N THR A 45 -1.67 16.16 10.57
CA THR A 45 -2.49 16.48 11.74
C THR A 45 -3.02 17.92 11.62
N PRO A 46 -4.03 18.34 12.42
CA PRO A 46 -4.47 19.73 12.49
C PRO A 46 -3.34 20.74 12.76
N GLU A 47 -2.26 20.30 13.40
CA GLU A 47 -1.05 21.09 13.69
C GLU A 47 -0.09 21.15 12.49
N GLY A 48 -0.45 20.55 11.35
CA GLY A 48 0.36 20.56 10.13
C GLY A 48 1.52 19.55 10.12
N LEU A 49 1.64 18.70 11.15
CA LEU A 49 2.67 17.68 11.23
C LEU A 49 2.30 16.44 10.42
N PRO A 50 3.27 15.72 9.83
CA PRO A 50 3.00 14.43 9.19
C PRO A 50 2.29 13.48 10.15
N ARG A 51 1.22 12.86 9.68
CA ARG A 51 0.40 11.97 10.51
C ARG A 51 1.07 10.63 10.82
N ILE A 52 1.95 10.20 9.92
CA ILE A 52 2.71 8.96 9.98
C ILE A 52 4.21 9.26 9.89
N SER A 53 5.01 8.47 10.61
CA SER A 53 6.46 8.58 10.54
C SER A 53 7.03 8.11 9.20
N LYS A 54 8.17 8.67 8.77
CA LYS A 54 8.87 8.22 7.56
C LYS A 54 9.22 6.73 7.60
N ALA A 55 9.60 6.20 8.75
CA ALA A 55 9.91 4.78 8.91
C ALA A 55 8.70 3.91 8.57
N THR A 56 7.52 4.26 9.09
CA THR A 56 6.29 3.52 8.81
C THR A 56 5.86 3.62 7.34
N LEU A 57 6.04 4.78 6.68
CA LEU A 57 5.80 4.89 5.24
C LEU A 57 6.73 3.97 4.44
N ASN A 58 8.01 3.89 4.83
CA ASN A 58 8.97 2.98 4.20
C ASN A 58 8.57 1.53 4.40
N ASP A 59 8.19 1.13 5.62
CA ASP A 59 7.74 -0.25 5.91
C ASP A 59 6.53 -0.64 5.03
N TYR A 60 5.59 0.27 4.79
CA TYR A 60 4.48 0.03 3.87
C TYR A 60 4.95 -0.07 2.43
N SER A 61 5.84 0.83 1.99
CA SER A 61 6.43 0.79 0.65
C SER A 61 7.10 -0.57 0.36
N GLU A 62 7.92 -1.06 1.29
CA GLU A 62 8.60 -2.35 1.16
C GLU A 62 7.60 -3.53 1.07
N LYS A 63 6.54 -3.51 1.87
CA LYS A 63 5.47 -4.52 1.80
C LYS A 63 4.75 -4.50 0.45
N ILE A 64 4.50 -3.32 -0.10
CA ILE A 64 3.85 -3.16 -1.42
C ILE A 64 4.77 -3.72 -2.51
N GLU A 65 6.05 -3.39 -2.49
CA GLU A 65 7.00 -3.89 -3.48
C GLU A 65 7.22 -5.41 -3.37
N ALA A 66 7.20 -5.98 -2.16
CA ALA A 66 7.22 -7.43 -1.98
C ALA A 66 5.99 -8.12 -2.60
N ILE A 67 4.81 -7.48 -2.55
CA ILE A 67 3.60 -7.97 -3.23
C ILE A 67 3.74 -7.80 -4.75
N ALA A 68 4.23 -6.65 -5.21
CA ALA A 68 4.41 -6.34 -6.63
C ALA A 68 5.42 -7.27 -7.31
N SER A 69 6.48 -7.70 -6.60
CA SER A 69 7.47 -8.65 -7.10
C SER A 69 6.86 -10.00 -7.52
N LYS A 70 5.72 -10.39 -6.93
CA LYS A 70 4.97 -11.59 -7.34
C LYS A 70 4.33 -11.46 -8.72
N LEU A 71 4.03 -10.23 -9.17
CA LEU A 71 3.49 -9.95 -10.50
C LEU A 71 4.55 -10.08 -11.59
N VAL A 72 5.81 -9.76 -11.29
CA VAL A 72 6.92 -9.77 -12.28
C VAL A 72 7.24 -11.19 -12.76
N HIS A 73 6.97 -12.22 -11.97
CA HIS A 73 7.09 -13.62 -12.40
C HIS A 73 6.13 -13.99 -13.54
N VAL A 74 5.03 -13.26 -13.74
CA VAL A 74 4.04 -13.52 -14.80
C VAL A 74 4.42 -12.83 -16.12
N VAL A 75 5.18 -11.73 -16.09
CA VAL A 75 5.50 -10.92 -17.28
C VAL A 75 6.69 -11.47 -18.07
N CYS A 76 7.54 -12.31 -17.46
CA CYS A 76 8.73 -12.88 -18.12
C CYS A 76 8.50 -14.24 -18.83
N ILE A 77 7.26 -14.70 -19.03
CA ILE A 77 6.94 -15.99 -19.68
C ILE A 77 6.29 -15.81 -21.08
N CYS A 78 6.48 -14.66 -21.71
CA CYS A 78 6.02 -14.39 -23.08
C CYS A 78 7.22 -14.16 -24.00
#